data_AF-A0A2D9CBB5-F1
#
_entry.id   AF-A0A2D9CBB5-F1
#
_cell.length_a   1.000
_cell.length_b   1.000
_cell.length_c   1.000
_cell.angle_alpha   90.00
_cell.angle_beta   90.00
_cell.angle_gamma   90.00
#
_symmetry.space_group_name_H-M   'P 1'
#
loop_
_entity.id
_entity.type
_entity.pdbx_description
1 polymer ?
#
loop_
_entity_poly.entity_id
_entity_poly.type
_entity_poly.pdbx_seq_one_letter_code
_entity_poly.pdbx_strand_id
1 'polypeptide(L)'
;MKLNDLPRTEFTRKKLLTIGADSKTVKGEKFGYLTGIQYLSPFNISGVNLCPFAEVAKCHHDCLFFAGRGRMNATQSARLKKTIYYLENRTYFFDNLCLDIEAVIRKAERENLTPVIRLNGTSDILWERQSFMRAGIEYRNIFESFPNVQFYDYTKDAKNRDKLPANYDLTFSLSGAHGFARFNALALSKGMRAAAVFRDRLPVEFMGRKVINGDESDLRFLDDKNVIIGLKAKGRARHDKTGFVFDI
;
A
#
# COMPACT_ATOMS: atom_id res chain seq x y z
N MET A 1 -32.16 6.38 0.65
CA MET A 1 -31.37 6.51 -0.59
C MET A 1 -29.98 6.01 -0.29
N LYS A 2 -29.50 4.95 -0.96
CA LYS A 2 -28.07 4.62 -0.84
C LYS A 2 -27.33 5.74 -1.57
N LEU A 3 -26.15 6.16 -1.11
CA LEU A 3 -25.40 7.23 -1.79
C LEU A 3 -25.07 6.86 -3.27
N ASN A 4 -25.16 5.57 -3.64
CA ASN A 4 -25.11 5.09 -5.03
C ASN A 4 -26.25 5.63 -5.93
N ASP A 5 -27.34 6.14 -5.35
CA ASP A 5 -28.50 6.65 -6.08
C ASP A 5 -28.52 8.19 -6.18
N LEU A 6 -27.55 8.89 -5.57
CA LEU A 6 -27.44 10.36 -5.70
C LEU A 6 -27.03 10.72 -7.14
N PRO A 7 -27.56 11.80 -7.74
CA PRO A 7 -27.04 12.33 -8.99
C PRO A 7 -25.58 12.79 -8.84
N ARG A 8 -24.76 12.62 -9.88
CA ARG A 8 -23.34 13.07 -9.90
C ARG A 8 -23.16 14.54 -9.51
N THR A 9 -24.14 15.38 -9.80
CA THR A 9 -24.16 16.82 -9.51
C THR A 9 -24.27 17.15 -8.01
N GLU A 10 -24.75 16.22 -7.19
CA GLU A 10 -24.92 16.41 -5.74
C GLU A 10 -23.77 15.80 -4.93
N PHE A 11 -22.81 15.16 -5.61
CA PHE A 11 -21.71 14.46 -4.97
C PHE A 11 -20.49 15.37 -4.75
N THR A 12 -20.14 15.62 -3.47
CA THR A 12 -18.92 16.38 -3.13
C THR A 12 -17.67 15.50 -3.23
N ARG A 13 -16.74 15.86 -4.13
CA ARG A 13 -15.47 15.15 -4.35
C ARG A 13 -14.67 15.00 -3.05
N LYS A 14 -14.17 13.78 -2.80
CA LYS A 14 -13.27 13.47 -1.69
C LYS A 14 -11.88 13.14 -2.23
N LYS A 15 -10.85 13.83 -1.73
CA LYS A 15 -9.45 13.52 -2.04
C LYS A 15 -9.04 12.20 -1.40
N LEU A 16 -8.75 11.19 -2.20
CA LEU A 16 -8.37 9.83 -1.81
C LEU A 16 -6.85 9.65 -1.73
N LEU A 17 -6.10 10.23 -2.68
CA LEU A 17 -4.64 10.18 -2.73
C LEU A 17 -4.00 11.37 -2.02
N THR A 18 -2.86 11.10 -1.39
CA THR A 18 -2.04 12.11 -0.72
C THR A 18 -0.67 12.14 -1.36
N ILE A 19 -0.08 13.33 -1.50
CA ILE A 19 1.27 13.55 -2.02
C ILE A 19 2.09 14.17 -0.90
N GLY A 20 3.33 13.70 -0.70
CA GLY A 20 4.27 14.28 0.29
C GLY A 20 3.87 14.17 1.76
N ALA A 21 2.88 13.34 2.12
CA ALA A 21 2.47 13.16 3.53
C ALA A 21 3.37 12.21 4.31
N ASP A 22 4.12 11.35 3.62
CA ASP A 22 5.12 10.45 4.22
C ASP A 22 6.53 10.91 3.82
N SER A 23 7.43 10.97 4.79
CA SER A 23 8.81 11.41 4.55
C SER A 23 9.53 10.59 3.48
N LYS A 24 9.18 9.32 3.27
CA LYS A 24 9.79 8.46 2.25
C LYS A 24 9.29 8.76 0.85
N THR A 25 8.03 9.20 0.69
CA THR A 25 7.53 9.59 -0.63
C THR A 25 8.13 10.91 -1.08
N VAL A 26 8.34 11.87 -0.16
CA VAL A 26 9.09 13.10 -0.45
C VAL A 26 10.53 12.80 -0.86
N LYS A 27 11.19 11.82 -0.23
CA LYS A 27 12.52 11.38 -0.66
C LYS A 27 12.53 10.77 -2.07
N GLY A 28 11.40 10.20 -2.52
CA GLY A 28 11.22 9.68 -3.87
C GLY A 28 11.40 10.72 -4.96
N GLU A 29 11.11 12.00 -4.67
CA GLU A 29 11.26 13.11 -5.61
C GLU A 29 12.73 13.28 -6.03
N LYS A 30 13.69 12.98 -5.14
CA LYS A 30 15.13 12.97 -5.47
C LYS A 30 15.52 11.94 -6.52
N PHE A 31 14.70 10.91 -6.70
CA PHE A 31 14.87 9.87 -7.70
C PHE A 31 14.05 10.13 -8.97
N GLY A 32 13.41 11.30 -9.09
CA GLY A 32 12.60 11.67 -10.25
C GLY A 32 11.16 11.16 -10.22
N TYR A 33 10.63 10.77 -9.05
CA TYR A 33 9.27 10.21 -8.92
C TYR A 33 8.38 11.02 -7.98
N LEU A 34 7.11 11.20 -8.37
CA LEU A 34 6.07 11.79 -7.52
C LEU A 34 5.05 10.73 -7.12
N THR A 35 5.00 10.38 -5.83
CA THR A 35 4.08 9.35 -5.34
C THR A 35 2.74 9.91 -4.89
N GLY A 36 1.65 9.41 -5.49
CA GLY A 36 0.30 9.49 -4.93
C GLY A 36 -0.03 8.26 -4.09
N ILE A 37 -0.19 8.42 -2.77
CA ILE A 37 -0.47 7.32 -1.85
C ILE A 37 -1.88 7.36 -1.29
N GLN A 38 -2.56 6.21 -1.28
CA GLN A 38 -3.84 6.01 -0.61
C GLN A 38 -3.63 5.39 0.77
N TYR A 39 -4.26 6.00 1.76
CA TYR A 39 -4.38 5.41 3.10
C TYR A 39 -5.85 5.14 3.41
N LEU A 40 -6.18 3.87 3.53
CA LEU A 40 -7.47 3.39 4.06
C LEU A 40 -7.28 2.89 5.50
N SER A 41 -8.39 2.61 6.18
CA SER A 41 -8.39 2.02 7.50
C SER A 41 -7.95 0.56 7.39
N PRO A 42 -6.93 0.13 8.15
CA PRO A 42 -6.40 -1.23 8.08
C PRO A 42 -7.34 -2.24 8.73
N PHE A 43 -7.08 -3.51 8.44
CA PHE A 43 -7.67 -4.66 9.14
C PHE A 43 -9.18 -4.49 9.25
N ASN A 44 -9.78 -4.69 10.43
CA ASN A 44 -11.22 -4.63 10.65
C ASN A 44 -11.69 -3.30 11.29
N ILE A 45 -10.88 -2.22 11.28
CA ILE A 45 -11.25 -0.96 11.95
C ILE A 45 -12.54 -0.36 11.37
N SER A 46 -12.83 -0.56 10.09
CA SER A 46 -14.08 -0.12 9.46
C SER A 46 -15.25 -1.10 9.61
N GLY A 47 -15.08 -2.19 10.37
CA GLY A 47 -16.02 -3.31 10.45
C GLY A 47 -15.87 -4.35 9.32
N VAL A 48 -15.02 -4.11 8.33
CA VAL A 48 -14.69 -5.04 7.23
C VAL A 48 -13.19 -5.26 7.19
N ASN A 49 -12.74 -6.52 7.06
CA ASN A 49 -11.31 -6.82 7.03
C ASN A 49 -10.67 -6.48 5.67
N LEU A 50 -9.87 -5.41 5.63
CA LEU A 50 -9.12 -4.98 4.44
C LEU A 50 -7.64 -5.38 4.44
N CYS A 51 -7.21 -6.16 5.44
CA CYS A 51 -5.87 -6.75 5.50
C CYS A 51 -5.98 -8.23 5.92
N PRO A 52 -6.29 -9.15 4.99
CA PRO A 52 -6.67 -10.53 5.33
C PRO A 52 -5.64 -11.27 6.19
N PHE A 53 -4.34 -10.96 6.02
CA PHE A 53 -3.24 -11.61 6.73
C PHE A 53 -2.79 -10.88 8.00
N ALA A 54 -3.40 -9.75 8.36
CA ALA A 54 -2.88 -8.91 9.43
C ALA A 54 -2.94 -9.57 10.82
N GLU A 55 -3.91 -10.46 11.06
CA GLU A 55 -4.04 -11.21 12.30
C GLU A 55 -2.96 -12.29 12.43
N VAL A 56 -2.82 -13.15 11.42
CA VAL A 56 -1.82 -14.24 11.41
C VAL A 56 -0.38 -13.69 11.37
N ALA A 57 -0.17 -12.57 10.69
CA ALA A 57 1.11 -11.88 10.65
C ALA A 57 1.36 -10.97 11.86
N LYS A 58 0.37 -10.81 12.76
CA LYS A 58 0.37 -9.92 13.93
C LYS A 58 0.64 -8.44 13.66
N CYS A 59 0.73 -8.01 12.40
CA CYS A 59 1.08 -6.64 12.04
C CYS A 59 -0.03 -5.60 12.30
N HIS A 60 -1.24 -6.03 12.67
CA HIS A 60 -2.33 -5.12 13.04
C HIS A 60 -2.05 -4.39 14.37
N HIS A 61 -1.28 -4.98 15.28
CA HIS A 61 -0.91 -4.35 16.55
C HIS A 61 0.01 -3.13 16.35
N ASP A 62 1.02 -3.28 15.49
CA ASP A 62 2.04 -2.27 15.22
C ASP A 62 1.86 -1.56 13.86
N CYS A 63 0.64 -1.57 13.35
CA CYS A 63 0.34 -1.02 12.02
C CYS A 63 0.82 0.43 11.88
N LEU A 64 1.32 0.79 10.69
CA LEU A 64 1.66 2.17 10.31
C LEU A 64 0.49 3.15 10.52
N PHE A 65 -0.74 2.63 10.56
CA PHE A 65 -1.91 3.40 10.93
C PHE A 65 -1.78 4.11 12.29
N PHE A 66 -1.04 3.52 13.25
CA PHE A 66 -0.83 4.07 14.60
C PHE A 66 0.53 4.76 14.79
N ALA A 67 1.32 4.93 13.73
CA ALA A 67 2.67 5.49 13.80
C ALA A 67 2.76 6.86 13.10
N GLY A 68 3.75 7.68 13.50
CA GLY A 68 3.98 9.01 12.92
C GLY A 68 2.73 9.90 12.93
N ARG A 69 2.43 10.57 11.81
CA ARG A 69 1.18 11.35 11.62
C ARG A 69 -0.09 10.49 11.57
N GLY A 70 0.05 9.17 11.40
CA GLY A 70 -1.06 8.22 11.38
C GLY A 70 -1.79 8.14 12.72
N ARG A 71 -1.10 8.38 13.84
CA ARG A 71 -1.70 8.34 15.19
C ARG A 71 -2.69 9.46 15.48
N MET A 72 -2.73 10.50 14.66
CA MET A 72 -3.59 11.67 14.89
C MET A 72 -5.05 11.32 14.60
N ASN A 73 -5.97 11.67 15.51
CA ASN A 73 -7.39 11.36 15.37
C ASN A 73 -7.97 11.83 14.03
N ALA A 74 -7.65 13.07 13.61
CA ALA A 74 -8.09 13.59 12.31
C ALA A 74 -7.62 12.71 11.13
N THR A 75 -6.38 12.22 11.15
CA THR A 75 -5.84 11.32 10.13
C THR A 75 -6.58 9.98 10.12
N GLN A 76 -6.81 9.40 11.31
CA GLN A 76 -7.53 8.13 11.44
C GLN A 76 -8.98 8.25 10.98
N SER A 77 -9.69 9.30 11.40
CA SER A 77 -11.05 9.60 10.94
C SER A 77 -11.11 9.81 9.43
N ALA A 78 -10.12 10.49 8.83
CA ALA A 78 -10.07 10.66 7.37
C ALA A 78 -9.90 9.31 6.64
N ARG A 79 -9.00 8.45 7.11
CA ARG A 79 -8.79 7.09 6.56
C ARG A 79 -10.04 6.23 6.70
N LEU A 80 -10.71 6.26 7.86
CA LEU A 80 -11.97 5.57 8.07
C LEU A 80 -13.07 6.09 7.13
N LYS A 81 -13.24 7.40 6.98
CA LYS A 81 -14.20 8.00 6.04
C LYS A 81 -13.94 7.60 4.58
N LYS A 82 -12.67 7.54 4.16
CA LYS A 82 -12.29 7.03 2.82
C LYS A 82 -12.64 5.56 2.64
N THR A 83 -12.50 4.79 3.71
CA THR A 83 -12.78 3.34 3.72
C THR A 83 -14.27 3.07 3.62
N ILE A 84 -15.07 3.74 4.45
CA ILE A 84 -16.54 3.68 4.37
C ILE A 84 -17.00 4.11 2.98
N TYR A 85 -16.38 5.16 2.42
CA TYR A 85 -16.68 5.60 1.07
C TYR A 85 -16.36 4.55 -0.01
N TYR A 86 -15.26 3.81 0.10
CA TYR A 86 -14.96 2.66 -0.76
C TYR A 86 -16.01 1.55 -0.63
N LEU A 87 -16.40 1.22 0.61
CA LEU A 87 -17.30 0.10 0.92
C LEU A 87 -18.75 0.38 0.50
N GLU A 88 -19.23 1.60 0.73
CA GLU A 88 -20.64 1.95 0.54
C GLU A 88 -20.92 2.56 -0.83
N ASN A 89 -19.91 3.22 -1.44
CA ASN A 89 -20.10 4.10 -2.60
C ASN A 89 -19.06 3.87 -3.69
N ARG A 90 -18.96 2.61 -4.10
CA ARG A 90 -17.90 2.10 -4.96
C ARG A 90 -17.77 2.86 -6.28
N THR A 91 -18.88 3.12 -7.00
CA THR A 91 -18.86 3.84 -8.28
C THR A 91 -18.21 5.21 -8.13
N TYR A 92 -18.71 5.99 -7.18
CA TYR A 92 -18.17 7.32 -6.88
C TYR A 92 -16.72 7.25 -6.39
N PHE A 93 -16.38 6.25 -5.57
CA PHE A 93 -15.02 6.07 -5.08
C PHE A 93 -14.03 5.91 -6.22
N PHE A 94 -14.34 5.08 -7.23
CA PHE A 94 -13.47 4.90 -8.38
C PHE A 94 -13.41 6.14 -9.28
N ASP A 95 -14.52 6.85 -9.48
CA ASP A 95 -14.51 8.14 -10.18
C ASP A 95 -13.55 9.14 -9.51
N ASN A 96 -13.66 9.30 -8.19
CA ASN A 96 -12.75 10.17 -7.43
C ASN A 96 -11.30 9.69 -7.45
N LEU A 97 -11.09 8.37 -7.40
CA LEU A 97 -9.74 7.80 -7.46
C LEU A 97 -9.09 8.09 -8.80
N CYS A 98 -9.83 7.97 -9.91
CA CYS A 98 -9.33 8.33 -11.23
C CYS A 98 -8.95 9.81 -11.31
N LEU A 99 -9.82 10.71 -10.84
CA LEU A 99 -9.55 12.16 -10.80
C LEU A 99 -8.31 12.50 -9.95
N ASP A 100 -8.10 11.77 -8.86
CA ASP A 100 -6.92 11.93 -8.01
C ASP A 100 -5.64 11.44 -8.70
N ILE A 101 -5.67 10.28 -9.38
CA ILE A 101 -4.53 9.77 -10.15
C ILE A 101 -4.16 10.78 -11.25
N GLU A 102 -5.14 11.29 -12.00
CA GLU A 102 -4.88 12.32 -13.00
C GLU A 102 -4.31 13.61 -12.40
N ALA A 103 -4.73 13.99 -11.19
CA ALA A 103 -4.16 15.14 -10.50
C ALA A 103 -2.70 14.90 -10.10
N VAL A 104 -2.33 13.67 -9.73
CA VAL A 104 -0.93 13.27 -9.50
C VAL A 104 -0.14 13.37 -10.81
N ILE A 105 -0.67 12.84 -11.92
CA ILE A 105 -0.04 12.91 -13.26
C ILE A 105 0.24 14.37 -13.64
N ARG A 106 -0.79 15.23 -13.64
CA ARG A 106 -0.64 16.65 -13.97
C ARG A 106 0.36 17.38 -13.07
N LYS A 107 0.45 17.00 -11.78
CA LYS A 107 1.43 17.60 -10.87
C LYS A 107 2.84 17.12 -11.19
N ALA A 108 3.01 15.82 -11.44
CA ALA A 108 4.31 15.24 -11.79
C ALA A 108 4.85 15.87 -13.09
N GLU A 109 4.01 16.04 -14.10
CA GLU A 109 4.36 16.74 -15.35
C GLU A 109 4.85 18.18 -15.10
N ARG A 110 4.13 18.97 -14.29
CA ARG A 110 4.53 20.33 -13.94
C ARG A 110 5.85 20.40 -13.17
N GLU A 111 6.20 19.33 -12.47
CA GLU A 111 7.40 19.24 -11.63
C GLU A 111 8.53 18.46 -12.30
N ASN A 112 8.34 18.03 -13.57
CA ASN A 112 9.27 17.19 -14.31
C ASN A 112 9.64 15.89 -13.57
N LEU A 113 8.63 15.26 -12.94
CA LEU A 113 8.71 14.00 -12.23
C LEU A 113 7.85 12.93 -12.91
N THR A 114 8.16 11.67 -12.65
CA THR A 114 7.37 10.52 -13.10
C THR A 114 6.29 10.18 -12.05
N PRO A 115 4.99 10.19 -12.39
CA PRO A 115 3.93 9.87 -11.44
C PRO A 115 3.89 8.37 -11.12
N VAL A 116 3.82 8.04 -9.84
CA VAL A 116 3.67 6.65 -9.36
C VAL A 116 2.60 6.57 -8.28
N ILE A 117 1.88 5.44 -8.22
CA ILE A 117 0.71 5.31 -7.34
C ILE A 117 0.85 4.12 -6.40
N ARG A 118 0.56 4.36 -5.12
CA ARG A 118 0.54 3.34 -4.06
C ARG A 118 -0.84 3.29 -3.42
N LEU A 119 -1.62 2.23 -3.66
CA LEU A 119 -3.02 2.16 -3.21
C LEU A 119 -3.18 1.45 -1.85
N ASN A 120 -2.27 0.56 -1.52
CA ASN A 120 -2.16 -0.14 -0.24
C ASN A 120 -1.13 0.54 0.68
N GLY A 121 -1.42 1.78 1.09
CA GLY A 121 -0.63 2.48 2.11
C GLY A 121 -0.78 1.87 3.51
N THR A 122 -2.00 1.51 3.88
CA THR A 122 -2.35 0.85 5.16
C THR A 122 -3.39 -0.27 5.01
N SER A 123 -3.74 -0.65 3.79
CA SER A 123 -4.60 -1.80 3.48
C SER A 123 -3.80 -2.90 2.77
N ASP A 124 -4.42 -4.02 2.44
CA ASP A 124 -3.89 -5.05 1.53
C ASP A 124 -5.03 -5.57 0.63
N ILE A 125 -5.64 -4.64 -0.12
CA ILE A 125 -6.77 -4.92 -1.02
C ILE A 125 -6.24 -5.55 -2.32
N LEU A 126 -7.00 -6.50 -2.86
CA LEU A 126 -6.76 -7.09 -4.18
C LEU A 126 -7.20 -6.14 -5.31
N TRP A 127 -6.54 -4.98 -5.46
CA TRP A 127 -6.90 -3.94 -6.45
C TRP A 127 -6.98 -4.44 -7.89
N GLU A 128 -6.17 -5.45 -8.24
CA GLU A 128 -6.15 -6.09 -9.56
C GLU A 128 -7.39 -6.94 -9.83
N ARG A 129 -8.21 -7.16 -8.81
CA ARG A 129 -9.51 -7.86 -8.86
C ARG A 129 -10.69 -6.92 -8.59
N GLN A 130 -10.47 -5.61 -8.64
CA GLN A 130 -11.52 -4.63 -8.39
C GLN A 130 -11.99 -3.99 -9.69
N SER A 131 -12.98 -4.59 -10.36
CA SER A 131 -13.58 -3.99 -11.55
C SER A 131 -14.44 -2.77 -11.22
N PHE A 132 -14.55 -1.86 -12.19
CA PHE A 132 -15.37 -0.66 -12.09
C PHE A 132 -15.70 -0.10 -13.49
N MET A 133 -16.75 0.71 -13.55
CA MET A 133 -17.14 1.44 -14.76
C MET A 133 -16.57 2.85 -14.74
N ARG A 134 -16.10 3.33 -15.89
CA ARG A 134 -15.68 4.72 -16.09
C ARG A 134 -16.04 5.18 -17.50
N ALA A 135 -16.77 6.29 -17.59
CA ALA A 135 -17.23 6.85 -18.87
C ALA A 135 -17.92 5.82 -19.79
N GLY A 136 -18.73 4.92 -19.21
CA GLY A 136 -19.43 3.86 -19.96
C GLY A 136 -18.57 2.65 -20.33
N ILE A 137 -17.29 2.63 -19.98
CA ILE A 137 -16.37 1.52 -20.25
C ILE A 137 -16.12 0.74 -18.96
N GLU A 138 -16.21 -0.60 -19.04
CA GLU A 138 -15.82 -1.47 -17.94
C GLU A 138 -14.30 -1.69 -17.95
N TYR A 139 -13.67 -1.49 -16.79
CA TYR A 139 -12.27 -1.81 -16.56
C TYR A 139 -12.19 -2.97 -15.55
N ARG A 140 -11.35 -3.97 -15.82
CA ARG A 140 -11.16 -5.12 -14.90
C ARG A 140 -10.51 -4.70 -13.58
N ASN A 141 -9.73 -3.63 -13.63
CA ASN A 141 -9.10 -3.01 -12.47
C ASN A 141 -8.57 -1.61 -12.81
N ILE A 142 -8.15 -0.88 -11.78
CA ILE A 142 -7.61 0.49 -11.89
C ILE A 142 -6.35 0.57 -12.75
N PHE A 143 -5.56 -0.51 -12.82
CA PHE A 143 -4.31 -0.56 -13.56
C PHE A 143 -4.54 -0.50 -15.06
N GLU A 144 -5.60 -1.14 -15.54
CA GLU A 144 -6.04 -1.09 -16.95
C GLU A 144 -6.53 0.30 -17.36
N SER A 145 -7.09 1.08 -16.43
CA SER A 145 -7.54 2.46 -16.70
C SER A 145 -6.39 3.47 -16.79
N PHE A 146 -5.20 3.10 -16.31
CA PHE A 146 -4.00 3.93 -16.31
C PHE A 146 -2.76 3.13 -16.73
N PRO A 147 -2.71 2.61 -17.98
CA PRO A 147 -1.67 1.66 -18.41
C PRO A 147 -0.25 2.25 -18.39
N ASN A 148 -0.12 3.58 -18.49
CA ASN A 148 1.17 4.28 -18.52
C ASN A 148 1.65 4.73 -17.13
N VAL A 149 0.92 4.42 -16.06
CA VAL A 149 1.28 4.80 -14.69
C VAL A 149 1.82 3.56 -13.98
N GLN A 150 2.99 3.68 -13.35
CA GLN A 150 3.52 2.64 -12.49
C GLN A 150 2.78 2.65 -11.14
N PHE A 151 2.18 1.52 -10.81
CA PHE A 151 1.62 1.24 -9.49
C PHE A 151 2.55 0.32 -8.72
N TYR A 152 2.62 0.51 -7.41
CA TYR A 152 3.37 -0.40 -6.56
C TYR A 152 2.76 -0.48 -5.18
N ASP A 153 2.83 -1.65 -4.55
CA ASP A 153 2.28 -1.87 -3.22
C ASP A 153 3.05 -2.91 -2.40
N TYR A 154 2.74 -2.97 -1.12
CA TYR A 154 3.18 -4.05 -0.24
C TYR A 154 2.02 -5.01 -0.02
N THR A 155 2.31 -6.30 0.05
CA THR A 155 1.30 -7.33 0.32
C THR A 155 1.83 -8.38 1.28
N LYS A 156 0.93 -8.99 2.06
CA LYS A 156 1.18 -10.21 2.83
C LYS A 156 0.54 -11.44 2.18
N ASP A 157 -0.16 -11.25 1.08
CA ASP A 157 -0.76 -12.33 0.31
C ASP A 157 0.19 -12.74 -0.83
N ALA A 158 0.98 -13.79 -0.62
CA ALA A 158 1.78 -14.37 -1.70
C ALA A 158 0.98 -15.39 -2.52
N LYS A 159 -0.20 -15.82 -2.06
CA LYS A 159 -0.96 -16.91 -2.68
C LYS A 159 -1.84 -16.41 -3.82
N ASN A 160 -2.47 -15.25 -3.66
CA ASN A 160 -3.49 -14.77 -4.58
C ASN A 160 -2.98 -13.72 -5.58
N ARG A 161 -1.66 -13.57 -5.75
CA ARG A 161 -1.01 -12.48 -6.50
C ARG A 161 -0.19 -12.96 -7.72
N ASP A 162 -0.68 -13.96 -8.44
CA ASP A 162 0.10 -14.67 -9.47
C ASP A 162 0.05 -14.05 -10.87
N LYS A 163 -0.93 -13.18 -11.13
CA LYS A 163 -1.15 -12.54 -12.44
C LYS A 163 -1.36 -11.03 -12.26
N LEU A 164 -0.27 -10.33 -12.01
CA LEU A 164 -0.30 -8.88 -11.85
C LEU A 164 -0.25 -8.20 -13.23
N PRO A 165 -0.97 -7.08 -13.42
CA PRO A 165 -0.77 -6.20 -14.57
C PRO A 165 0.69 -5.76 -14.70
N ALA A 166 1.16 -5.55 -15.93
CA ALA A 166 2.56 -5.20 -16.20
C ALA A 166 3.02 -3.91 -15.50
N ASN A 167 2.09 -2.97 -15.29
CA ASN A 167 2.33 -1.71 -14.60
C ASN A 167 2.04 -1.77 -13.08
N TYR A 168 1.96 -2.96 -12.49
CA TYR A 168 1.74 -3.13 -11.05
C TYR A 168 2.80 -4.04 -10.40
N ASP A 169 3.59 -3.46 -9.52
CA ASP A 169 4.64 -4.14 -8.79
C ASP A 169 4.26 -4.41 -7.33
N LEU A 170 4.55 -5.62 -6.83
CA LEU A 170 4.34 -5.97 -5.43
C LEU A 170 5.65 -6.33 -4.72
N THR A 171 5.78 -5.81 -3.50
CA THR A 171 6.79 -6.23 -2.53
C THR A 171 6.12 -7.01 -1.41
N PHE A 172 6.56 -8.26 -1.19
CA PHE A 172 6.02 -9.06 -0.09
C PHE A 172 6.46 -8.48 1.25
N SER A 173 5.61 -8.45 2.26
CA SER A 173 5.95 -7.95 3.60
C SER A 173 6.04 -9.11 4.57
N LEU A 174 7.27 -9.52 4.88
CA LEU A 174 7.56 -10.58 5.82
C LEU A 174 7.03 -10.24 7.22
N SER A 175 6.76 -11.28 8.00
CA SER A 175 6.49 -11.19 9.43
C SER A 175 7.22 -12.31 10.16
N GLY A 176 7.81 -12.00 11.31
CA GLY A 176 8.44 -13.01 12.16
C GLY A 176 7.44 -13.86 12.95
N ALA A 177 6.14 -13.55 12.85
CA ALA A 177 5.13 -14.24 13.63
C ALA A 177 5.15 -15.74 13.30
N HIS A 178 5.16 -16.59 14.32
CA HIS A 178 5.33 -18.04 14.15
C HIS A 178 4.34 -18.64 13.13
N GLY A 179 3.05 -18.24 13.20
CA GLY A 179 2.01 -18.70 12.27
C GLY A 179 2.16 -18.19 10.83
N PHE A 180 3.10 -17.28 10.57
CA PHE A 180 3.30 -16.64 9.28
C PHE A 180 4.45 -17.23 8.44
N ALA A 181 5.28 -18.10 9.03
CA ALA A 181 6.47 -18.66 8.39
C ALA A 181 6.18 -19.33 7.03
N ARG A 182 5.06 -20.05 6.89
CA ARG A 182 4.67 -20.68 5.61
C ARG A 182 4.39 -19.68 4.48
N PHE A 183 3.89 -18.48 4.81
CA PHE A 183 3.62 -17.44 3.83
C PHE A 183 4.90 -16.74 3.41
N ASN A 184 5.84 -16.53 4.36
CA ASN A 184 7.20 -16.10 4.04
C ASN A 184 7.85 -17.09 3.07
N ALA A 185 7.85 -18.39 3.39
CA ALA A 185 8.46 -19.42 2.55
C ALA A 185 7.87 -19.43 1.12
N LEU A 186 6.54 -19.34 0.99
CA LEU A 186 5.87 -19.26 -0.32
C LEU A 186 6.28 -18.03 -1.13
N ALA A 187 6.37 -16.85 -0.49
CA ALA A 187 6.78 -15.63 -1.17
C ALA A 187 8.22 -15.73 -1.69
N LEU A 188 9.12 -16.27 -0.86
CA LEU A 188 10.52 -16.45 -1.24
C LEU A 188 10.67 -17.52 -2.33
N SER A 189 9.94 -18.63 -2.27
CA SER A 189 10.01 -19.67 -3.33
C SER A 189 9.52 -19.15 -4.68
N LYS A 190 8.61 -18.16 -4.71
CA LYS A 190 8.17 -17.45 -5.92
C LYS A 190 9.17 -16.40 -6.42
N GLY A 191 10.29 -16.23 -5.72
CA GLY A 191 11.31 -15.25 -6.06
C GLY A 191 10.90 -13.79 -5.83
N MET A 192 9.88 -13.54 -5.01
CA MET A 192 9.42 -12.18 -4.74
C MET A 192 10.50 -11.36 -4.04
N ARG A 193 10.56 -10.06 -4.36
CA ARG A 193 11.19 -9.09 -3.47
C ARG A 193 10.37 -9.03 -2.19
N ALA A 194 11.04 -9.04 -1.04
CA ALA A 194 10.37 -9.05 0.25
C ALA A 194 10.94 -7.97 1.17
N ALA A 195 10.14 -7.42 2.07
CA ALA A 195 10.53 -6.43 3.06
C ALA A 195 10.39 -7.01 4.47
N ALA A 196 11.39 -6.81 5.31
CA ALA A 196 11.41 -7.25 6.69
C ALA A 196 11.67 -6.06 7.63
N VAL A 197 10.97 -6.05 8.76
CA VAL A 197 11.20 -5.09 9.83
C VAL A 197 12.08 -5.76 10.89
N PHE A 198 13.25 -5.17 11.13
CA PHE A 198 14.23 -5.63 12.11
C PHE A 198 14.26 -4.70 13.32
N ARG A 199 14.46 -5.26 14.52
CA ARG A 199 14.45 -4.48 15.76
C ARG A 199 15.67 -3.57 15.88
N ASP A 200 16.88 -4.15 15.80
CA ASP A 200 18.10 -3.46 16.21
C ASP A 200 18.98 -3.09 15.02
N ARG A 201 19.28 -4.06 14.15
CA ARG A 201 20.17 -3.86 12.99
C ARG A 201 19.62 -4.46 11.71
N LEU A 202 20.16 -4.01 10.58
CA LEU A 202 19.93 -4.63 9.29
C LEU A 202 21.07 -5.64 9.06
N PRO A 203 20.80 -6.96 9.02
CA PRO A 203 21.84 -7.93 8.68
C PRO A 203 22.27 -7.76 7.22
N VAL A 204 23.41 -8.33 6.82
CA VAL A 204 23.88 -8.32 5.42
C VAL A 204 23.06 -9.30 4.57
N GLU A 205 22.66 -10.41 5.16
CA GLU A 205 21.83 -11.45 4.56
C GLU A 205 20.69 -11.84 5.50
N PHE A 206 19.53 -12.16 4.95
CA PHE A 206 18.40 -12.68 5.70
C PHE A 206 17.61 -13.67 4.84
N MET A 207 17.29 -14.84 5.41
CA MET A 207 16.58 -15.92 4.70
C MET A 207 17.22 -16.29 3.35
N GLY A 208 18.56 -16.38 3.30
CA GLY A 208 19.31 -16.77 2.09
C GLY A 208 19.39 -15.68 1.02
N ARG A 209 19.14 -14.41 1.37
CA ARG A 209 19.03 -13.30 0.42
C ARG A 209 19.73 -12.06 0.93
N LYS A 210 20.37 -11.33 0.02
CA LYS A 210 20.99 -10.03 0.29
C LYS A 210 19.95 -9.07 0.88
N VAL A 211 20.34 -8.35 1.92
CA VAL A 211 19.53 -7.29 2.52
C VAL A 211 20.02 -5.94 2.01
N ILE A 212 19.09 -5.10 1.56
CA ILE A 212 19.34 -3.71 1.18
C ILE A 212 18.54 -2.77 2.07
N ASN A 213 19.03 -1.54 2.27
CA ASN A 213 18.39 -0.57 3.16
C ASN A 213 17.14 0.06 2.53
N GLY A 214 15.97 -0.17 3.12
CA GLY A 214 14.68 0.35 2.65
C GLY A 214 14.26 1.71 3.24
N ASP A 215 15.13 2.42 3.95
CA ASP A 215 14.79 3.70 4.61
C ASP A 215 15.04 4.96 3.76
N GLU A 216 15.68 4.81 2.60
CA GLU A 216 16.00 5.91 1.68
C GLU A 216 14.82 6.35 0.83
N SER A 217 14.02 5.43 0.30
CA SER A 217 12.81 5.75 -0.48
C SER A 217 11.71 4.73 -0.19
N ASP A 218 10.54 4.87 -0.80
CA ASP A 218 9.52 3.82 -0.82
C ASP A 218 9.37 3.16 -2.20
N LEU A 219 10.22 3.54 -3.16
CA LEU A 219 10.14 3.15 -4.59
C LEU A 219 10.69 1.75 -4.82
N ARG A 220 10.04 0.75 -4.20
CA ARG A 220 10.56 -0.62 -4.19
C ARG A 220 10.71 -1.17 -5.59
N PHE A 221 9.84 -0.82 -6.54
CA PHE A 221 9.90 -1.31 -7.93
C PHE A 221 11.24 -1.04 -8.65
N LEU A 222 12.10 -0.15 -8.12
CA LEU A 222 13.47 0.08 -8.60
C LEU A 222 14.50 -0.89 -8.03
N ASP A 223 14.18 -1.56 -6.92
CA ASP A 223 15.06 -2.55 -6.30
C ASP A 223 15.04 -3.87 -7.09
N ASP A 224 16.13 -4.61 -7.05
CA ASP A 224 16.21 -5.95 -7.64
C ASP A 224 15.11 -6.90 -7.11
N LYS A 225 14.78 -7.91 -7.92
CA LYS A 225 14.03 -9.06 -7.43
C LYS A 225 14.94 -9.94 -6.57
N ASN A 226 14.37 -10.86 -5.80
CA ASN A 226 15.12 -11.78 -4.92
C ASN A 226 15.96 -11.15 -3.79
N VAL A 227 15.72 -9.90 -3.41
CA VAL A 227 16.37 -9.25 -2.27
C VAL A 227 15.41 -9.06 -1.09
N ILE A 228 15.99 -8.83 0.10
CA ILE A 228 15.28 -8.39 1.28
C ILE A 228 15.46 -6.87 1.46
N ILE A 229 14.35 -6.15 1.53
CA ILE A 229 14.31 -4.75 1.92
C ILE A 229 14.28 -4.67 3.44
N GLY A 230 15.42 -4.33 4.03
CA GLY A 230 15.56 -4.16 5.47
C GLY A 230 15.03 -2.80 5.94
N LEU A 231 14.09 -2.85 6.88
CA LEU A 231 13.51 -1.69 7.52
C LEU A 231 13.79 -1.75 9.02
N LYS A 232 14.19 -0.63 9.63
CA LYS A 232 14.28 -0.56 11.10
C LYS A 232 12.89 -0.38 11.71
N ALA A 233 12.64 -1.05 12.84
CA ALA A 233 11.41 -0.92 13.59
C ALA A 233 11.19 0.54 14.03
N LYS A 234 9.94 1.02 13.87
CA LYS A 234 9.55 2.41 14.17
C LYS A 234 8.22 2.43 14.93
N GLY A 235 8.02 3.47 15.74
CA GLY A 235 6.81 3.61 16.53
C GLY A 235 6.59 2.42 17.46
N ARG A 236 5.36 1.89 17.50
CA ARG A 236 4.99 0.75 18.37
C ARG A 236 5.79 -0.52 18.07
N ALA A 237 6.17 -0.74 16.81
CA ALA A 237 6.96 -1.91 16.40
C ALA A 237 8.29 -2.06 17.14
N ARG A 238 8.88 -0.97 17.67
CA ARG A 238 10.11 -1.06 18.48
C ARG A 238 9.91 -1.89 19.75
N HIS A 239 8.67 -1.94 20.25
CA HIS A 239 8.26 -2.66 21.45
C HIS A 239 7.39 -3.88 21.11
N ASP A 240 7.37 -4.31 19.85
CA ASP A 240 6.61 -5.48 19.43
C ASP A 240 7.05 -6.70 20.23
N LYS A 241 6.08 -7.44 20.77
CA LYS A 241 6.27 -8.74 21.43
C LYS A 241 5.41 -9.83 20.78
N THR A 242 4.74 -9.51 19.68
CA THR A 242 3.83 -10.41 18.96
C THR A 242 4.57 -11.31 17.96
N GLY A 243 5.84 -11.00 17.72
CA GLY A 243 6.71 -11.68 16.76
C GLY A 243 6.64 -11.07 15.36
N PHE A 244 5.87 -10.00 15.13
CA PHE A 244 5.84 -9.34 13.83
C PHE A 244 7.23 -8.85 13.40
N VAL A 245 7.98 -8.25 14.32
CA VAL A 245 9.35 -7.76 14.11
C VAL A 245 10.36 -8.89 14.29
N PHE A 246 11.37 -8.93 13.43
CA PHE A 246 12.48 -9.88 13.54
C PHE A 246 13.54 -9.39 14.54
N ASP A 247 13.88 -10.26 15.49
CA ASP A 247 14.88 -10.01 16.55
C ASP A 247 16.26 -10.52 16.08
N ILE A 248 17.05 -9.64 15.44
CA ILE A 248 18.41 -9.91 14.90
C ILE A 248 19.35 -8.73 15.15
#